data_AF-A0A8C1DC08-F1
#
_entry.id   AF-A0A8C1DC08-F1
#
_cell.length_a   1.000
_cell.length_b   1.000
_cell.length_c   1.000
_cell.angle_alpha   90.00
_cell.angle_beta   90.00
_cell.angle_gamma   90.00
#
_symmetry.space_group_name_H-M   'P 1'
#
loop_
_entity.id
_entity.type
_entity.pdbx_description
1 polymer ?
#
loop_
_entity_poly.entity_id
_entity_poly.type
_entity_poly.pdbx_seq_one_letter_code
_entity_poly.pdbx_strand_id
1 'polypeptide(L)'
;MDEEPERAKRWEGGYERTWEVLKEDESGSLKATVDDILFQAKRKRVFEGHGQVRLGMMRHLFVIIDSSRSMEDQDLKPNRLTSTLKVKQEGGEAH
;
A
#
# COMPACT_ATOMS: atom_id res chain seq x y z
N MET A 1 -40.78 30.87 16.92
CA MET A 1 -39.88 30.70 15.76
C MET A 1 -38.63 30.11 16.37
N ASP A 2 -38.66 28.82 16.64
CA ASP A 2 -37.63 28.14 17.41
C ASP A 2 -36.36 28.02 16.57
N GLU A 3 -35.28 28.59 17.10
CA GLU A 3 -33.92 28.23 16.74
C GLU A 3 -33.68 26.78 17.16
N GLU A 4 -33.32 25.93 16.21
CA GLU A 4 -32.58 24.71 16.51
C GLU A 4 -31.40 24.60 15.52
N PRO A 5 -30.19 25.03 15.92
CA PRO A 5 -28.99 24.85 15.15
C PRO A 5 -28.26 23.63 15.70
N GLU A 6 -28.52 22.40 15.23
CA GLU A 6 -27.55 21.32 15.45
C GLU A 6 -27.80 20.08 14.57
N ARG A 7 -26.70 19.61 13.96
CA ARG A 7 -26.40 18.19 13.65
C ARG A 7 -26.94 17.51 12.39
N ALA A 8 -27.72 18.15 11.53
CA ALA A 8 -27.85 17.62 10.17
C ALA A 8 -26.58 17.99 9.37
N LYS A 9 -25.89 17.00 8.78
CA LYS A 9 -24.82 17.14 7.75
C LYS A 9 -23.34 17.14 8.15
N ARG A 10 -22.95 16.58 9.31
CA ARG A 10 -21.51 16.43 9.64
C ARG A 10 -20.76 15.37 8.81
N TRP A 11 -21.48 14.45 8.17
CA TRP A 11 -20.90 13.39 7.32
C TRP A 11 -20.90 13.75 5.82
N GLU A 12 -21.83 14.60 5.36
CA GLU A 12 -21.90 15.02 3.95
C GLU A 12 -20.68 15.88 3.56
N GLY A 13 -20.27 16.84 4.39
CA GLY A 13 -19.14 17.72 4.06
C GLY A 13 -17.73 17.12 4.27
N GLY A 14 -17.63 15.93 4.87
CA GLY A 14 -16.34 15.28 5.16
C GLY A 14 -15.83 14.39 4.04
N TYR A 15 -16.75 13.81 3.26
CA TYR A 15 -16.42 12.87 2.19
C TYR A 15 -16.11 13.56 0.86
N GLU A 16 -16.70 14.75 0.62
CA GLU A 16 -16.54 15.47 -0.65
C GLU A 16 -15.16 16.11 -0.87
N ARG A 17 -14.25 16.14 0.12
CA ARG A 17 -13.07 17.03 0.07
C ARG A 17 -11.70 16.38 0.16
N THR A 18 -11.57 15.06 0.26
CA THR A 18 -10.24 14.40 0.23
C THR A 18 -9.59 14.42 -1.15
N TRP A 19 -10.40 14.42 -2.22
CA TRP A 19 -9.91 14.47 -3.60
C TRP A 19 -9.68 15.90 -4.12
N GLU A 20 -10.29 16.92 -3.50
CA GLU A 20 -10.08 18.32 -3.86
C GLU A 20 -8.75 18.88 -3.35
N VAL A 21 -8.23 18.35 -2.23
CA VAL A 21 -6.87 18.64 -1.73
C VAL A 21 -5.79 18.10 -2.68
N LEU A 22 -6.18 17.17 -3.57
CA LEU A 22 -5.34 16.51 -4.56
C LEU A 22 -5.48 17.12 -5.96
N LYS A 23 -5.65 18.45 -6.04
CA LYS A 23 -5.60 19.20 -7.31
C LYS A 23 -4.40 20.16 -7.33
N GLU A 24 -3.75 20.21 -8.50
CA GLU A 24 -2.63 21.09 -8.82
C GLU A 24 -2.89 22.51 -8.34
N ASP A 25 -1.89 23.13 -7.72
CA ASP A 25 -1.99 24.54 -7.40
C ASP A 25 -1.79 25.40 -8.66
N GLU A 26 -2.47 26.54 -8.65
CA GLU A 26 -2.48 27.54 -9.72
C GLU A 26 -1.12 28.27 -9.88
N SER A 27 -0.07 27.83 -9.18
CA SER A 27 1.25 28.46 -9.15
C SER A 27 2.37 27.66 -9.82
N GLY A 28 2.08 26.50 -10.42
CA GLY A 28 3.11 25.65 -11.03
C GLY A 28 4.04 24.97 -10.01
N SER A 29 3.49 24.39 -8.94
CA SER A 29 4.27 23.88 -7.81
C SER A 29 4.70 22.41 -7.90
N LEU A 30 5.80 22.14 -7.19
CA LEU A 30 6.54 20.88 -7.04
C LEU A 30 5.80 19.75 -6.29
N LYS A 31 4.48 19.79 -6.09
CA LYS A 31 3.78 18.78 -5.26
C LYS A 31 3.93 17.35 -5.80
N ALA A 32 3.76 17.15 -7.11
CA ALA A 32 3.99 15.86 -7.74
C ALA A 32 5.45 15.38 -7.56
N THR A 33 6.42 16.29 -7.68
CA THR A 33 7.83 15.99 -7.45
C THR A 33 8.13 15.66 -5.98
N VAL A 34 7.49 16.34 -5.03
CA VAL A 34 7.62 16.07 -3.59
C VAL A 34 7.01 14.71 -3.23
N ASP A 35 5.86 14.35 -3.82
CA ASP A 35 5.24 13.04 -3.64
C ASP A 35 6.10 11.92 -4.23
N ASP A 36 6.72 12.15 -5.40
CA ASP A 36 7.68 11.22 -5.99
C ASP A 36 8.92 11.06 -5.12
N ILE A 37 9.49 12.14 -4.59
CA ILE A 37 10.63 12.11 -3.66
C ILE A 37 10.25 11.34 -2.39
N LEU A 38 9.07 11.60 -1.84
CA LEU A 38 8.58 10.91 -0.63
C LEU A 38 8.35 9.41 -0.90
N PHE A 39 7.81 9.06 -2.06
CA PHE A 39 7.60 7.68 -2.48
C PHE A 39 8.93 6.95 -2.75
N GLN A 40 9.90 7.62 -3.36
CA GLN A 40 11.26 7.11 -3.54
C GLN A 40 11.97 6.90 -2.20
N ALA A 41 11.86 7.84 -1.26
CA ALA A 41 12.43 7.73 0.07
C ALA A 41 11.83 6.56 0.86
N LYS A 42 10.50 6.37 0.79
CA LYS A 42 9.81 5.20 1.38
C LYS A 42 10.32 3.89 0.80
N ARG A 43 10.47 3.79 -0.53
CA ARG A 43 11.04 2.61 -1.19
C ARG A 43 12.48 2.34 -0.75
N LYS A 44 13.33 3.38 -0.73
CA LYS A 44 14.75 3.25 -0.35
C LYS A 44 14.91 2.63 1.05
N ARG A 45 14.09 3.03 2.02
CA ARG A 45 14.09 2.47 3.39
C ARG A 45 13.77 0.97 3.44
N VAL A 46 12.94 0.47 2.53
CA VAL A 46 12.61 -0.97 2.46
C VAL A 46 13.80 -1.78 1.93
N PHE A 47 14.63 -1.18 1.07
CA PHE A 47 15.78 -1.81 0.43
C PHE A 47 17.11 -1.61 1.17
N GLU A 48 17.13 -0.95 2.33
CA GLU A 48 18.32 -0.85 3.18
C GLU A 48 18.63 -2.22 3.82
N GLY A 49 19.10 -3.14 2.99
CA GLY A 49 19.65 -4.41 3.40
C GLY A 49 20.95 -4.19 4.15
N HIS A 50 21.09 -4.87 5.28
CA HIS A 50 22.33 -4.86 6.05
C HIS A 50 23.35 -5.74 5.30
N GLY A 51 24.52 -5.20 4.97
CA GLY A 51 25.58 -5.96 4.35
C GLY A 51 26.00 -7.13 5.24
N GLN A 52 25.64 -8.36 4.84
CA GLN A 52 26.11 -9.55 5.56
C GLN A 52 27.58 -9.77 5.27
N VAL A 53 28.42 -9.58 6.30
CA VAL A 53 29.88 -9.80 6.26
C VAL A 53 30.29 -11.29 6.29
N ARG A 54 29.32 -12.21 6.39
CA ARG A 54 29.55 -13.66 6.47
C ARG A 54 28.56 -14.42 5.59
N LEU A 55 29.03 -15.49 4.96
CA LEU A 55 28.19 -16.45 4.25
C LEU A 55 27.16 -17.05 5.23
N GLY A 56 25.87 -16.93 4.88
CA GLY A 56 24.78 -17.53 5.66
C GLY A 56 24.84 -19.05 5.65
N MET A 57 24.36 -19.69 6.70
CA MET A 57 24.25 -21.15 6.78
C MET A 57 23.16 -21.68 5.82
N MET A 58 23.26 -22.96 5.41
CA MET A 58 22.18 -23.62 4.67
C MET A 58 20.87 -23.58 5.45
N ARG A 59 19.79 -23.15 4.80
CA ARG A 59 18.48 -22.99 5.41
C ARG A 59 17.53 -24.11 4.98
N HIS A 60 16.91 -24.76 5.94
CA HIS A 60 15.76 -25.63 5.71
C HIS A 60 14.49 -24.80 5.89
N LEU A 61 13.86 -24.40 4.78
CA LEU A 61 12.65 -23.57 4.78
C LEU A 61 11.43 -24.41 4.42
N PHE A 62 10.33 -24.22 5.14
CA PHE A 62 9.03 -24.79 4.79
C PHE A 62 8.07 -23.64 4.49
N VAL A 63 7.41 -23.71 3.33
CA VAL A 63 6.37 -22.75 2.94
C VAL A 63 5.02 -23.41 3.17
N ILE A 64 4.24 -22.88 4.10
CA ILE A 64 2.87 -23.31 4.36
C ILE A 64 1.94 -22.25 3.77
N ILE A 65 1.02 -22.69 2.92
CA ILE A 65 0.09 -21.79 2.22
C ILE A 65 -1.30 -22.01 2.80
N ASP A 66 -1.95 -20.92 3.20
CA ASP A 66 -3.36 -20.97 3.61
C ASP A 66 -4.23 -21.34 2.40
N SER A 67 -5.16 -22.27 2.62
CA SER A 67 -6.15 -22.74 1.63
C SER A 67 -7.58 -22.63 2.18
N SER A 68 -7.79 -21.74 3.15
CA SER A 68 -9.11 -21.41 3.69
C SER A 68 -9.94 -20.59 2.69
N ARG A 69 -11.26 -20.46 2.96
CA ARG A 69 -12.18 -19.66 2.13
C ARG A 69 -11.78 -18.19 2.05
N SER A 70 -11.07 -17.67 3.06
CA SER A 70 -10.57 -16.29 3.07
C SER A 70 -9.65 -15.97 1.88
N MET A 71 -9.12 -17.00 1.21
CA MET A 71 -8.23 -16.86 0.06
C MET A 71 -8.97 -16.56 -1.26
N GLU A 72 -10.30 -16.65 -1.26
CA GLU A 72 -11.17 -16.28 -2.39
C GLU A 72 -11.45 -14.77 -2.47
N ASP A 73 -11.19 -14.02 -1.39
CA ASP A 73 -11.37 -12.57 -1.35
C ASP A 73 -10.56 -11.85 -2.43
N GLN A 74 -11.12 -10.75 -2.95
CA GLN A 74 -10.54 -9.96 -4.05
C GLN A 74 -9.97 -8.60 -3.61
N ASP A 75 -9.41 -8.53 -2.40
CA ASP A 75 -8.64 -7.37 -1.94
C ASP A 75 -7.30 -7.25 -2.68
N LEU A 76 -6.72 -8.40 -3.06
CA LEU A 76 -5.69 -8.55 -4.09
C LEU A 76 -6.31 -9.18 -5.34
N LYS A 77 -5.82 -8.78 -6.52
CA LYS A 77 -6.39 -9.23 -7.79
C LYS A 77 -5.63 -10.45 -8.36
N PRO A 78 -6.34 -11.45 -8.93
CA PRO A 78 -7.80 -11.61 -8.93
C PRO A 78 -8.37 -12.07 -7.57
N ASN A 79 -7.61 -12.84 -6.80
CA ASN A 79 -7.89 -13.19 -5.41
C ASN A 79 -6.58 -13.40 -4.65
N ARG A 80 -6.65 -13.48 -3.32
CA ARG A 80 -5.47 -13.67 -2.46
C ARG A 80 -4.64 -14.89 -2.85
N LEU A 81 -5.28 -16.03 -3.14
CA LEU A 81 -4.55 -17.27 -3.49
C LEU A 81 -3.68 -17.09 -4.72
N THR A 82 -4.25 -16.54 -5.80
CA THR A 82 -3.55 -16.33 -7.06
C THR A 82 -2.40 -15.34 -6.87
N SER A 83 -2.62 -14.26 -6.10
CA SER A 83 -1.56 -13.29 -5.81
C SER A 83 -0.42 -13.91 -4.99
N THR A 84 -0.71 -14.72 -3.96
CA THR A 84 0.31 -15.43 -3.17
C THR A 84 1.13 -16.40 -4.02
N LEU A 85 0.47 -17.19 -4.87
CA LEU A 85 1.15 -18.16 -5.73
C LEU A 85 2.02 -17.47 -6.80
N LYS A 86 1.54 -16.36 -7.37
CA LYS A 86 2.31 -15.58 -8.35
C LYS A 86 3.62 -15.04 -7.76
N VAL A 87 3.55 -14.41 -6.58
CA VAL A 87 4.75 -13.90 -5.89
C VAL A 87 5.72 -15.03 -5.54
N LYS A 88 5.21 -16.20 -5.15
CA LYS A 88 6.04 -17.39 -4.90
C LYS A 88 6.78 -17.86 -6.15
N GLN A 89 6.12 -17.83 -7.31
CA GLN A 89 6.73 -18.22 -8.59
C GLN A 89 7.85 -17.26 -8.99
N GLU A 90 7.57 -15.95 -8.99
CA GLU A 90 8.54 -14.92 -9.37
C GLU A 90 9.74 -14.86 -8.39
N GLY A 91 9.50 -15.06 -7.09
CA GLY A 91 10.56 -15.11 -6.09
C GLY A 91 11.47 -16.34 -6.19
N GLY A 92 11.07 -17.38 -6.92
CA GLY A 92 11.90 -18.54 -7.23
C GLY A 92 12.81 -18.36 -8.45
N GLU A 93 12.48 -17.42 -9.34
CA GLU A 93 13.25 -17.10 -10.55
C GLU A 93 14.28 -15.98 -10.32
N ALA A 94 14.19 -15.26 -9.20
CA ALA A 94 15.12 -14.19 -8.82
C ALA A 94 16.49 -14.69 -8.30
N HIS A 95 16.88 -15.91 -8.63
CA HIS A 95 18.17 -16.53 -8.31
C HIS A 95 18.97 -16.84 -9.57
#